data_AF-A0AAP2LKP1-F1
#
_entry.id   AF-A0AAP2LKP1-F1
#
_cell.length_a   1.000
_cell.length_b   1.000
_cell.length_c   1.000
_cell.angle_alpha   90.00
_cell.angle_beta   90.00
_cell.angle_gamma   90.00
#
_symmetry.space_group_name_H-M   'P 1'
#
loop_
_entity.id
_entity.type
_entity.pdbx_description
1 polymer ?
#
loop_
_entity_poly.entity_id
_entity_poly.type
_entity_poly.pdbx_seq_one_letter_code
_entity_poly.pdbx_strand_id
1 'polypeptide(L)'
;MKNLLIFTVTLLIPLCSCSQTENTDTDEPVIPPPSNNYVLQGSMQGSAELVEAGYTQIHQYMRKIGWDYSEHPNSSSLDHKDGVHGEVIYDLFIRQYIFKLSIHANEKALDGDRGKLIDRQRNEMKTQTTPSWYKLNGNWDEWQQLKWKFKIPKDFRPSGSFTHLHQLKAQEGNNGSPVITITARSNGNGSNRRIQIIHNGDTEETTKGTIIDNLPLEDFEDEWIQVETEMHYTHNGSFSITLSRLSDGKRLVQRSFDDIDLWRKGAISIRNKFGIYRSFGKTLTDENDRPTNGIKDEHILLADFKVYEKNTNPDPQPHD
;
A
#
# COMPACT_ATOMS: atom_id res chain seq x y z
N MET A 1 -11.60 30.85 59.41
CA MET A 1 -12.09 32.17 58.97
C MET A 1 -11.38 32.51 57.66
N LYS A 2 -12.12 32.46 56.54
CA LYS A 2 -12.42 33.61 55.65
C LYS A 2 -11.24 33.95 54.70
N ASN A 3 -11.35 34.01 53.37
CA ASN A 3 -12.51 34.15 52.48
C ASN A 3 -12.15 33.63 51.07
N LEU A 4 -13.16 33.02 50.43
CA LEU A 4 -13.24 32.76 48.99
C LEU A 4 -13.69 34.07 48.31
N LEU A 5 -12.91 34.59 47.34
CA LEU A 5 -13.36 35.66 46.45
C LEU A 5 -13.85 35.04 45.14
N ILE A 6 -15.14 35.19 44.88
CA ILE A 6 -15.79 34.95 43.59
C ILE A 6 -15.79 36.29 42.86
N PHE A 7 -15.13 36.37 41.70
CA PHE A 7 -15.29 37.48 40.77
C PHE A 7 -16.27 37.08 39.67
N THR A 8 -17.45 37.69 39.69
CA THR A 8 -18.43 37.64 38.61
C THR A 8 -18.05 38.73 37.62
N VAL A 9 -17.70 38.37 36.38
CA VAL A 9 -17.48 39.34 35.29
C VAL A 9 -18.72 39.34 34.41
N THR A 10 -19.48 40.42 34.47
CA THR A 10 -20.60 40.71 33.58
C THR A 10 -20.03 41.33 32.30
N LEU A 11 -20.12 40.60 31.18
CA LEU A 11 -19.67 41.11 29.88
C LEU A 11 -20.81 41.88 29.20
N LEU A 12 -20.66 43.21 29.12
CA LEU A 12 -21.50 44.06 28.27
C LEU A 12 -21.05 43.92 26.80
N ILE A 13 -22.00 43.66 25.90
CA ILE A 13 -21.79 43.65 24.45
C ILE A 13 -22.18 45.03 23.90
N PRO A 14 -21.29 45.77 23.21
CA PRO A 14 -21.71 46.85 22.33
C PRO A 14 -21.85 46.31 20.91
N LEU A 15 -23.08 46.33 20.39
CA LEU A 15 -23.37 46.25 18.96
C LEU A 15 -22.87 47.54 18.31
N CYS A 16 -21.92 47.42 17.37
CA CYS A 16 -21.56 48.50 16.47
C CYS A 16 -21.55 47.96 15.05
N SER A 17 -22.57 48.34 14.28
CA SER A 17 -22.61 48.18 12.83
C SER A 17 -21.83 49.31 12.18
N CYS A 18 -20.89 48.99 11.30
CA CYS A 18 -20.69 49.79 10.09
C CYS A 18 -19.94 48.99 9.03
N SER A 19 -20.48 49.09 7.82
CA SER A 19 -19.99 48.57 6.56
C SER A 19 -18.59 49.07 6.20
N GLN A 20 -17.74 48.18 5.70
CA GLN A 20 -16.74 48.53 4.69
C GLN A 20 -16.45 47.30 3.83
N THR A 21 -16.62 47.51 2.53
CA THR A 21 -16.19 46.64 1.44
C THR A 21 -14.66 46.61 1.40
N GLU A 22 -14.07 45.45 1.68
CA GLU A 22 -12.73 45.12 1.22
C GLU A 22 -12.81 43.87 0.34
N ASN A 23 -12.47 44.11 -0.92
CA ASN A 23 -12.27 43.10 -1.94
C ASN A 23 -10.87 42.54 -1.72
N THR A 24 -10.74 41.45 -0.96
CA THR A 24 -9.50 40.68 -0.89
C THR A 24 -9.62 39.52 -1.85
N ASP A 25 -9.14 39.77 -3.06
CA ASP A 25 -8.77 38.75 -4.04
C ASP A 25 -7.57 37.98 -3.45
N THR A 26 -7.86 36.99 -2.62
CA THR A 26 -6.90 35.97 -2.22
C THR A 26 -6.98 34.88 -3.25
N ASP A 27 -6.00 34.87 -4.14
CA ASP A 27 -5.64 33.77 -5.04
C ASP A 27 -5.12 32.58 -4.21
N GLU A 28 -5.94 32.10 -3.27
CA GLU A 28 -5.78 30.76 -2.70
C GLU A 28 -6.10 29.77 -3.83
N PRO A 29 -5.28 28.74 -4.05
CA PRO A 29 -5.67 27.67 -4.94
C PRO A 29 -6.94 27.06 -4.36
N VAL A 30 -8.07 27.35 -5.00
CA VAL A 30 -9.34 26.68 -4.76
C VAL A 30 -9.07 25.20 -5.01
N ILE A 31 -8.82 24.46 -3.94
CA ILE A 31 -8.82 23.01 -3.99
C ILE A 31 -10.19 22.65 -4.53
N PRO A 32 -10.30 22.04 -5.73
CA PRO A 32 -11.61 21.65 -6.21
C PRO A 32 -12.24 20.75 -5.14
N PRO A 33 -13.53 20.94 -4.81
CA PRO A 33 -14.21 20.01 -3.93
C PRO A 33 -14.01 18.59 -4.49
N PRO A 34 -13.82 17.55 -3.66
CA PRO A 34 -13.64 16.20 -4.16
C PRO A 34 -14.77 15.88 -5.12
N SER A 35 -14.44 15.62 -6.38
CA SER A 35 -15.45 15.31 -7.39
C SER A 35 -16.16 14.00 -7.04
N ASN A 36 -17.43 14.12 -6.65
CA ASN A 36 -18.60 13.29 -7.00
C ASN A 36 -18.48 11.73 -7.01
N ASN A 37 -19.35 11.09 -6.21
CA ASN A 37 -19.88 9.71 -6.32
C ASN A 37 -19.03 8.50 -5.88
N TYR A 38 -17.93 8.68 -5.13
CA TYR A 38 -17.23 7.52 -4.53
C TYR A 38 -17.96 6.96 -3.30
N VAL A 39 -18.16 5.64 -3.27
CA VAL A 39 -18.78 4.87 -2.18
C VAL A 39 -17.73 3.98 -1.53
N LEU A 40 -17.67 3.98 -0.20
CA LEU A 40 -16.77 3.09 0.56
C LEU A 40 -17.25 1.64 0.44
N GLN A 41 -16.43 0.77 -0.13
CA GLN A 41 -16.74 -0.66 -0.29
C GLN A 41 -16.16 -1.54 0.81
N GLY A 42 -15.03 -1.12 1.37
CA GLY A 42 -14.42 -1.82 2.50
C GLY A 42 -13.25 -1.07 3.10
N SER A 43 -12.89 -1.50 4.30
CA SER A 43 -11.72 -1.00 5.02
C SER A 43 -11.11 -2.12 5.85
N MET A 44 -9.86 -1.94 6.26
CA MET A 44 -9.20 -2.84 7.20
C MET A 44 -8.29 -2.06 8.15
N GLN A 45 -8.39 -2.43 9.43
CA GLN A 45 -7.60 -1.89 10.53
C GLN A 45 -7.00 -3.06 11.31
N GLY A 46 -5.85 -2.86 11.97
CA GLY A 46 -5.39 -3.80 12.99
C GLY A 46 -6.32 -3.80 14.20
N SER A 47 -6.34 -4.89 14.96
CA SER A 47 -7.22 -5.04 16.13
C SER A 47 -6.42 -5.44 17.36
N ALA A 48 -6.82 -4.94 18.54
CA ALA A 48 -6.20 -5.30 19.82
C ALA A 48 -6.28 -6.80 20.09
N GLU A 49 -7.34 -7.46 19.61
CA GLU A 49 -7.57 -8.90 19.78
C GLU A 49 -6.53 -9.77 19.04
N LEU A 50 -5.77 -9.17 18.12
CA LEU A 50 -4.75 -9.85 17.32
C LEU A 50 -3.34 -9.66 17.87
N VAL A 51 -3.17 -8.91 18.97
CA VAL A 51 -1.87 -8.81 19.64
C VAL A 51 -1.44 -10.22 20.08
N GLU A 52 -0.20 -10.59 19.78
CA GLU A 52 0.38 -11.94 19.99
C GLU A 52 -0.33 -13.07 19.22
N ALA A 53 -1.29 -12.75 18.36
CA ALA A 53 -1.99 -13.75 17.57
C ALA A 53 -1.07 -14.30 16.47
N GLY A 54 -1.15 -15.61 16.23
CA GLY A 54 -0.44 -16.25 15.13
C GLY A 54 -1.01 -15.90 13.76
N TYR A 55 -0.28 -16.26 12.71
CA TYR A 55 -0.69 -15.98 11.33
C TYR A 55 -2.09 -16.54 10.98
N THR A 56 -2.49 -17.68 11.57
CA THR A 56 -3.82 -18.27 11.34
C THR A 56 -4.94 -17.35 11.78
N GLN A 57 -4.83 -16.76 12.97
CA GLN A 57 -5.83 -15.83 13.51
C GLN A 57 -5.84 -14.51 12.72
N ILE A 58 -4.66 -13.99 12.38
CA ILE A 58 -4.52 -12.79 11.53
C ILE A 58 -5.18 -13.04 10.16
N HIS A 59 -4.90 -14.18 9.53
CA HIS A 59 -5.50 -14.60 8.27
C HIS A 59 -7.04 -14.69 8.39
N GLN A 60 -7.55 -15.36 9.41
CA GLN A 60 -9.00 -15.48 9.64
C GLN A 60 -9.66 -14.13 9.87
N TYR A 61 -9.02 -13.21 10.58
CA TYR A 61 -9.51 -11.84 10.74
C TYR A 61 -9.62 -11.14 9.38
N MET A 62 -8.53 -11.11 8.60
CA MET A 62 -8.51 -10.47 7.28
C MET A 62 -9.58 -11.07 6.34
N ARG A 63 -9.75 -12.40 6.38
CA ARG A 63 -10.74 -13.11 5.55
C ARG A 63 -12.18 -12.70 5.83
N LYS A 64 -12.53 -12.31 7.05
CA LYS A 64 -13.90 -11.87 7.40
C LYS A 64 -14.28 -10.54 6.73
N ILE A 65 -13.29 -9.74 6.35
CA ILE A 65 -13.47 -8.37 5.85
C ILE A 65 -12.94 -8.19 4.42
N GLY A 66 -12.79 -9.29 3.67
CA GLY A 66 -12.48 -9.26 2.24
C GLY A 66 -11.00 -9.21 1.89
N TRP A 67 -10.13 -9.41 2.88
CA TRP A 67 -8.69 -9.47 2.72
C TRP A 67 -8.20 -10.90 2.90
N ASP A 68 -6.96 -11.19 2.52
CA ASP A 68 -6.41 -12.53 2.49
C ASP A 68 -4.90 -12.47 2.73
N TYR A 69 -4.45 -13.09 3.82
CA TYR A 69 -3.04 -13.22 4.17
C TYR A 69 -2.62 -14.69 4.02
N SER A 70 -2.46 -15.15 2.79
CA SER A 70 -2.10 -16.55 2.46
C SER A 70 -0.78 -16.68 1.70
N GLU A 71 -0.14 -15.57 1.33
CA GLU A 71 1.13 -15.60 0.59
C GLU A 71 2.30 -15.21 1.50
N HIS A 72 2.59 -16.08 2.46
CA HIS A 72 3.64 -15.85 3.45
C HIS A 72 4.37 -17.16 3.79
N PRO A 73 5.57 -17.10 4.41
CA PRO A 73 6.36 -18.30 4.67
C PRO A 73 5.68 -19.32 5.60
N ASN A 74 4.89 -18.87 6.59
CA ASN A 74 4.14 -19.81 7.46
C ASN A 74 3.16 -20.74 6.73
N SER A 75 2.83 -20.49 5.45
CA SER A 75 1.85 -21.28 4.70
C SER A 75 2.38 -22.64 4.22
N SER A 76 3.67 -22.93 4.39
CA SER A 76 4.30 -24.17 3.91
C SER A 76 5.32 -24.71 4.90
N SER A 77 5.38 -26.03 5.06
CA SER A 77 6.44 -26.71 5.84
C SER A 77 7.78 -26.79 5.10
N LEU A 78 7.82 -26.38 3.83
CA LEU A 78 9.04 -26.28 3.03
C LEU A 78 9.63 -24.86 3.04
N ASP A 79 9.14 -24.02 3.94
CA ASP A 79 9.61 -22.64 4.15
C ASP A 79 9.99 -22.44 5.62
N HIS A 80 10.31 -21.21 6.00
CA HIS A 80 10.47 -20.78 7.39
C HIS A 80 9.14 -20.78 8.15
N LYS A 81 8.55 -21.97 8.32
CA LYS A 81 7.16 -22.14 8.77
C LYS A 81 6.89 -21.59 10.17
N ASP A 82 7.86 -21.74 11.07
CA ASP A 82 7.72 -21.40 12.48
C ASP A 82 8.27 -20.00 12.80
N GLY A 83 8.68 -19.24 11.78
CA GLY A 83 9.12 -17.86 11.91
C GLY A 83 7.99 -16.89 12.22
N VAL A 84 8.34 -15.71 12.72
CA VAL A 84 7.38 -14.62 12.96
C VAL A 84 7.32 -13.74 11.71
N HIS A 85 6.28 -13.93 10.90
CA HIS A 85 6.11 -13.17 9.65
C HIS A 85 4.95 -12.19 9.67
N GLY A 86 3.98 -12.37 10.56
CA GLY A 86 2.83 -11.47 10.71
C GLY A 86 2.59 -11.19 12.17
N GLU A 87 2.53 -9.91 12.52
CA GLU A 87 2.25 -9.44 13.87
C GLU A 87 1.23 -8.30 13.82
N VAL A 88 0.49 -8.12 14.91
CA VAL A 88 -0.31 -6.91 15.14
C VAL A 88 0.23 -6.18 16.36
N ILE A 89 0.61 -4.92 16.18
CA ILE A 89 1.21 -4.08 17.23
C ILE A 89 0.52 -2.73 17.30
N TYR A 90 0.54 -2.10 18.47
CA TYR A 90 0.03 -0.74 18.64
C TYR A 90 1.09 0.28 18.23
N ASP A 91 0.84 1.06 17.19
CA ASP A 91 1.72 2.15 16.77
C ASP A 91 1.38 3.44 17.52
N LEU A 92 2.37 4.05 18.15
CA LEU A 92 2.19 5.25 18.98
C LEU A 92 2.05 6.54 18.17
N PHE A 93 2.57 6.59 16.94
CA PHE A 93 2.55 7.79 16.11
C PHE A 93 1.16 7.98 15.49
N ILE A 94 0.61 6.93 14.86
CA ILE A 94 -0.75 6.95 14.30
C ILE A 94 -1.83 6.47 15.27
N ARG A 95 -1.45 6.06 16.50
CA ARG A 95 -2.33 5.73 17.64
C ARG A 95 -3.34 4.61 17.36
N GLN A 96 -2.91 3.56 16.69
CA GLN A 96 -3.77 2.44 16.31
C GLN A 96 -3.00 1.13 16.17
N TYR A 97 -3.73 0.02 16.17
CA TYR A 97 -3.16 -1.28 15.85
C TYR A 97 -2.89 -1.39 14.36
N ILE A 98 -1.69 -1.86 14.01
CA ILE A 98 -1.19 -1.99 12.64
C ILE A 98 -0.74 -3.42 12.38
N PHE A 99 -0.62 -3.80 11.11
CA PHE A 99 -0.03 -5.08 10.72
C PHE A 99 1.45 -4.90 10.42
N LYS A 100 2.31 -5.75 10.98
CA LYS A 100 3.73 -5.83 10.64
C LYS A 100 3.97 -7.12 9.90
N LEU A 101 4.46 -7.03 8.66
CA LEU A 101 4.83 -8.17 7.83
C LEU A 101 6.35 -8.25 7.72
N SER A 102 6.94 -9.33 8.21
CA SER A 102 8.40 -9.53 8.28
C SER A 102 8.86 -10.62 7.31
N ILE A 103 10.02 -10.40 6.68
CA ILE A 103 10.75 -11.41 5.92
C ILE A 103 12.16 -11.58 6.47
N HIS A 104 12.67 -12.80 6.47
CA HIS A 104 13.98 -13.14 7.00
C HIS A 104 14.95 -13.48 5.88
N ALA A 105 16.12 -12.85 5.91
CA ALA A 105 17.27 -13.14 5.07
C ALA A 105 18.53 -12.91 5.92
N ASN A 106 18.81 -13.84 6.82
CA ASN A 106 19.94 -13.80 7.74
C ASN A 106 20.67 -15.15 7.74
N GLU A 107 21.70 -15.28 8.58
CA GLU A 107 22.52 -16.49 8.64
C GLU A 107 21.74 -17.74 9.08
N LYS A 108 20.68 -17.56 9.87
CA LYS A 108 19.88 -18.66 10.45
C LYS A 108 18.65 -19.00 9.63
N ALA A 109 18.06 -18.03 8.93
CA ALA A 109 16.81 -18.20 8.21
C ALA A 109 16.80 -17.42 6.89
N LEU A 110 16.25 -18.07 5.86
CA LEU A 110 15.97 -17.45 4.58
C LEU A 110 14.56 -17.86 4.14
N ASP A 111 13.66 -16.88 4.06
CA ASP A 111 12.29 -17.13 3.62
C ASP A 111 12.22 -17.31 2.10
N GLY A 112 11.33 -18.17 1.63
CA GLY A 112 11.05 -18.39 0.20
C GLY A 112 9.76 -17.72 -0.29
N ASP A 113 9.28 -18.17 -1.46
CA ASP A 113 7.93 -17.85 -1.98
C ASP A 113 7.01 -19.05 -1.77
N ARG A 114 6.36 -19.10 -0.60
CA ARG A 114 5.36 -20.12 -0.23
C ARG A 114 5.93 -21.54 -0.28
N GLY A 115 7.10 -21.75 0.31
CA GLY A 115 7.81 -23.03 0.34
C GLY A 115 8.72 -23.28 -0.86
N LYS A 116 9.00 -22.25 -1.66
CA LYS A 116 9.96 -22.32 -2.77
C LYS A 116 11.14 -21.40 -2.50
N LEU A 117 12.30 -21.99 -2.23
CA LEU A 117 13.56 -21.28 -2.03
C LEU A 117 14.37 -21.25 -3.33
N ILE A 118 13.91 -20.48 -4.31
CA ILE A 118 14.49 -20.46 -5.67
C ILE A 118 15.19 -19.14 -5.96
N ASP A 119 14.46 -18.03 -6.08
CA ASP A 119 15.01 -16.77 -6.57
C ASP A 119 14.38 -15.52 -5.91
N ARG A 120 13.48 -15.73 -4.95
CA ARG A 120 12.69 -14.66 -4.31
C ARG A 120 12.07 -15.09 -2.98
N GLN A 121 11.65 -14.07 -2.22
CA GLN A 121 10.88 -14.17 -0.97
C GLN A 121 9.52 -13.53 -1.15
N ARG A 122 8.50 -14.06 -0.48
CA ARG A 122 7.19 -13.41 -0.42
C ARG A 122 6.58 -13.46 0.97
N ASN A 123 6.15 -12.29 1.42
CA ASN A 123 5.21 -12.14 2.51
C ASN A 123 4.23 -11.00 2.16
N GLU A 124 3.06 -11.37 1.62
CA GLU A 124 2.05 -10.44 1.14
C GLU A 124 0.63 -10.81 1.58
N MET A 125 -0.14 -9.79 1.93
CA MET A 125 -1.60 -9.83 1.98
C MET A 125 -2.19 -9.26 0.69
N LYS A 126 -3.46 -9.58 0.43
CA LYS A 126 -4.13 -9.29 -0.83
C LYS A 126 -5.65 -9.23 -0.65
N THR A 127 -6.37 -8.51 -1.49
CA THR A 127 -7.85 -8.49 -1.50
C THR A 127 -8.40 -9.81 -2.04
N GLN A 128 -9.53 -10.30 -1.53
CA GLN A 128 -10.17 -11.53 -2.00
C GLN A 128 -10.80 -11.36 -3.39
N THR A 129 -10.89 -12.46 -4.15
CA THR A 129 -11.40 -12.49 -5.54
C THR A 129 -12.57 -13.44 -5.72
N THR A 130 -13.38 -13.64 -4.67
CA THR A 130 -14.68 -14.29 -4.81
C THR A 130 -15.74 -13.24 -5.17
N PRO A 131 -16.86 -13.61 -5.80
CA PRO A 131 -17.89 -12.65 -6.24
C PRO A 131 -18.31 -11.62 -5.19
N SER A 132 -18.44 -12.02 -3.92
CA SER A 132 -18.79 -11.13 -2.81
C SER A 132 -17.75 -10.04 -2.48
N TRP A 133 -16.53 -10.18 -2.98
CA TRP A 133 -15.37 -9.35 -2.65
C TRP A 133 -14.75 -8.65 -3.86
N TYR A 134 -15.30 -8.80 -5.07
CA TYR A 134 -14.82 -8.06 -6.23
C TYR A 134 -14.87 -6.55 -6.05
N LYS A 135 -15.78 -6.05 -5.21
CA LYS A 135 -15.87 -4.66 -4.75
C LYS A 135 -14.63 -4.10 -4.02
N LEU A 136 -13.63 -4.93 -3.74
CA LEU A 136 -12.33 -4.50 -3.15
C LEU A 136 -11.20 -4.53 -4.18
N ASN A 137 -11.49 -4.88 -5.43
CA ASN A 137 -10.57 -4.98 -6.55
C ASN A 137 -10.97 -3.96 -7.62
N GLY A 138 -10.09 -3.68 -8.57
CA GLY A 138 -10.49 -2.94 -9.76
C GLY A 138 -11.23 -3.85 -10.72
N ASN A 139 -12.46 -3.51 -11.10
CA ASN A 139 -13.19 -4.21 -12.16
C ASN A 139 -13.29 -3.32 -13.42
N TRP A 140 -13.60 -3.92 -14.58
CA TRP A 140 -13.58 -3.21 -15.86
C TRP A 140 -14.52 -2.00 -15.87
N ASP A 141 -14.01 -0.88 -16.39
CA ASP A 141 -14.68 0.42 -16.52
C ASP A 141 -15.16 1.05 -15.19
N GLU A 142 -14.67 0.53 -14.06
CA GLU A 142 -14.88 1.14 -12.75
C GLU A 142 -13.79 2.14 -12.41
N TRP A 143 -14.16 3.07 -11.54
CA TRP A 143 -13.21 3.91 -10.85
C TRP A 143 -12.99 3.41 -9.43
N GLN A 144 -11.73 3.29 -9.00
CA GLN A 144 -11.38 2.95 -7.63
C GLN A 144 -10.49 4.03 -7.01
N GLN A 145 -10.76 4.39 -5.77
CA GLN A 145 -9.79 5.05 -4.90
C GLN A 145 -9.30 4.08 -3.83
N LEU A 146 -7.99 3.96 -3.70
CA LEU A 146 -7.34 3.17 -2.66
C LEU A 146 -6.55 4.11 -1.75
N LYS A 147 -6.81 4.02 -0.45
CA LYS A 147 -6.06 4.74 0.58
C LYS A 147 -5.51 3.74 1.59
N TRP A 148 -4.24 3.90 1.95
CA TRP A 148 -3.56 3.06 2.93
C TRP A 148 -2.28 3.76 3.39
N LYS A 149 -1.63 3.20 4.41
CA LYS A 149 -0.38 3.70 4.95
C LYS A 149 0.64 2.58 5.03
N PHE A 150 1.89 2.93 4.81
CA PHE A 150 3.01 2.06 5.13
C PHE A 150 4.14 2.78 5.83
N LYS A 151 4.97 2.00 6.50
CA LYS A 151 6.27 2.43 7.03
C LYS A 151 7.27 1.28 6.85
N ILE A 152 8.48 1.62 6.43
CA ILE A 152 9.62 0.70 6.34
C ILE A 152 10.70 1.15 7.33
N PRO A 153 11.49 0.23 7.90
CA PRO A 153 12.52 0.57 8.88
C PRO A 153 13.64 1.43 8.29
N LYS A 154 14.36 2.12 9.17
CA LYS A 154 15.64 2.73 8.83
C LYS A 154 16.60 1.71 8.22
N ASP A 155 17.34 2.19 7.24
CA ASP A 155 18.33 1.41 6.50
C ASP A 155 17.76 0.17 5.80
N PHE A 156 16.52 0.26 5.31
CA PHE A 156 15.89 -0.78 4.50
C PHE A 156 16.80 -1.15 3.31
N ARG A 157 16.98 -2.44 3.08
CA ARG A 157 17.84 -2.98 2.01
C ARG A 157 16.99 -3.69 0.95
N PRO A 158 16.54 -2.95 -0.07
CA PRO A 158 15.87 -3.57 -1.21
C PRO A 158 16.87 -4.30 -2.10
N SER A 159 16.37 -5.28 -2.84
CA SER A 159 17.12 -5.98 -3.89
C SER A 159 17.37 -5.08 -5.10
N GLY A 160 18.47 -5.33 -5.81
CA GLY A 160 18.78 -4.64 -7.06
C GLY A 160 17.86 -5.02 -8.24
N SER A 161 17.17 -6.16 -8.15
CA SER A 161 16.20 -6.59 -9.16
C SER A 161 14.81 -6.02 -8.87
N PHE A 162 14.13 -6.49 -7.82
CA PHE A 162 12.86 -5.91 -7.35
C PHE A 162 12.63 -6.15 -5.86
N THR A 163 11.95 -5.21 -5.21
CA THR A 163 11.32 -5.37 -3.89
C THR A 163 9.98 -4.64 -3.91
N HIS A 164 8.92 -5.34 -4.32
CA HIS A 164 7.57 -4.77 -4.39
C HIS A 164 7.00 -4.63 -2.99
N LEU A 165 6.49 -3.44 -2.68
CA LEU A 165 5.79 -3.09 -1.44
C LEU A 165 4.27 -3.10 -1.61
N HIS A 166 3.83 -2.79 -2.84
CA HIS A 166 2.44 -2.85 -3.27
C HIS A 166 2.36 -3.24 -4.74
N GLN A 167 1.31 -3.97 -5.12
CA GLN A 167 1.01 -4.33 -6.49
C GLN A 167 -0.49 -4.20 -6.77
N LEU A 168 -0.81 -3.69 -7.96
CA LEU A 168 -2.07 -3.96 -8.64
C LEU A 168 -1.84 -5.15 -9.57
N LYS A 169 -2.54 -6.26 -9.39
CA LYS A 169 -2.26 -7.50 -10.14
C LYS A 169 -3.54 -8.23 -10.51
N ALA A 170 -3.72 -8.52 -11.79
CA ALA A 170 -4.80 -9.38 -12.24
C ALA A 170 -4.74 -10.76 -11.59
N GLN A 171 -5.90 -11.30 -11.24
CA GLN A 171 -6.01 -12.68 -10.78
C GLN A 171 -6.15 -13.65 -11.96
N GLU A 172 -7.01 -13.28 -12.92
CA GLU A 172 -7.30 -14.03 -14.13
C GLU A 172 -6.63 -13.40 -15.36
N GLY A 173 -6.83 -13.99 -16.53
CA GLY A 173 -6.32 -13.46 -17.79
C GLY A 173 -4.80 -13.44 -17.87
N ASN A 174 -4.26 -12.43 -18.57
CA ASN A 174 -2.83 -12.17 -18.68
C ASN A 174 -2.22 -11.66 -17.35
N ASN A 175 -2.10 -12.55 -16.37
CA ASN A 175 -1.75 -12.23 -14.98
C ASN A 175 -0.25 -12.38 -14.65
N GLY A 176 0.61 -12.56 -15.63
CA GLY A 176 2.04 -12.83 -15.42
C GLY A 176 2.72 -11.72 -14.61
N SER A 177 2.55 -10.47 -15.04
CA SER A 177 3.14 -9.27 -14.44
C SER A 177 2.10 -8.42 -13.70
N PRO A 178 2.49 -7.68 -12.65
CA PRO A 178 1.61 -6.68 -12.04
C PRO A 178 1.40 -5.48 -12.97
N VAL A 179 0.20 -4.88 -12.92
CA VAL A 179 -0.20 -3.68 -13.68
C VAL A 179 0.54 -2.45 -13.17
N ILE A 180 0.48 -2.21 -11.85
CA ILE A 180 1.21 -1.14 -11.16
C ILE A 180 1.98 -1.75 -9.99
N THR A 181 3.18 -1.23 -9.71
CA THR A 181 3.90 -1.55 -8.48
C THR A 181 4.45 -0.30 -7.80
N ILE A 182 4.47 -0.31 -6.47
CA ILE A 182 5.37 0.53 -5.66
C ILE A 182 6.54 -0.35 -5.28
N THR A 183 7.73 0.00 -5.77
CA THR A 183 8.91 -0.88 -5.69
C THR A 183 10.07 -0.16 -5.04
N ALA A 184 10.57 -0.70 -3.93
CA ALA A 184 11.89 -0.34 -3.43
C ALA A 184 12.97 -1.05 -4.26
N ARG A 185 14.05 -0.35 -4.56
CA ARG A 185 15.16 -0.88 -5.37
C ARG A 185 16.50 -0.27 -4.97
N SER A 186 17.57 -0.99 -5.23
CA SER A 186 18.96 -0.51 -5.14
C SER A 186 19.71 -0.78 -6.45
N ASN A 187 20.93 -0.28 -6.57
CA ASN A 187 21.89 -0.78 -7.55
C ASN A 187 22.46 -2.12 -7.05
N GLY A 188 23.11 -2.89 -7.93
CA GLY A 188 23.68 -4.20 -7.55
C GLY A 188 24.70 -4.17 -6.41
N ASN A 189 25.34 -3.02 -6.16
CA ASN A 189 26.25 -2.79 -5.05
C ASN A 189 25.57 -2.18 -3.79
N GLY A 190 24.24 -2.13 -3.75
CA GLY A 190 23.46 -1.56 -2.63
C GLY A 190 23.33 -0.02 -2.63
N SER A 191 24.00 0.70 -3.55
CA SER A 191 23.85 2.16 -3.69
C SER A 191 22.54 2.57 -4.36
N ASN A 192 22.23 3.87 -4.41
CA ASN A 192 21.00 4.42 -5.02
C ASN A 192 19.72 3.69 -4.59
N ARG A 193 19.51 3.62 -3.27
CA ARG A 193 18.28 3.10 -2.69
C ARG A 193 17.15 4.07 -2.98
N ARG A 194 16.10 3.57 -3.63
CA ARG A 194 15.00 4.41 -4.12
C ARG A 194 13.67 3.68 -4.13
N ILE A 195 12.59 4.46 -4.19
CA ILE A 195 11.25 3.99 -4.58
C ILE A 195 11.04 4.31 -6.08
N GLN A 196 10.44 3.35 -6.78
CA GLN A 196 9.98 3.46 -8.16
C GLN A 196 8.49 3.12 -8.23
N ILE A 197 7.76 3.80 -9.12
CA ILE A 197 6.42 3.40 -9.55
C ILE A 197 6.53 2.89 -10.98
N ILE A 198 6.15 1.63 -11.19
CA ILE A 198 6.33 0.94 -12.47
C ILE A 198 4.96 0.50 -12.97
N HIS A 199 4.71 0.78 -14.25
CA HIS A 199 3.53 0.36 -15.01
C HIS A 199 3.90 -0.71 -16.03
N ASN A 200 3.13 -1.80 -16.06
CA ASN A 200 3.14 -2.78 -17.14
C ASN A 200 1.71 -2.88 -17.68
N GLY A 201 1.51 -2.55 -18.96
CA GLY A 201 0.24 -2.72 -19.66
C GLY A 201 0.00 -4.19 -20.01
N ASP A 202 -1.12 -4.51 -20.65
CA ASP A 202 -1.45 -5.86 -21.11
C ASP A 202 -0.33 -6.42 -22.01
N THR A 203 0.18 -5.62 -22.95
CA THR A 203 1.28 -6.00 -23.85
C THR A 203 2.53 -5.13 -23.65
N GLU A 204 3.61 -5.47 -24.37
CA GLU A 204 4.82 -4.63 -24.38
C GLU A 204 4.53 -3.26 -24.98
N GLU A 205 3.70 -3.20 -26.03
CA GLU A 205 3.30 -1.96 -26.70
C GLU A 205 2.47 -1.04 -25.80
N THR A 206 1.65 -1.57 -24.89
CA THR A 206 0.89 -0.74 -23.94
C THR A 206 1.64 -0.46 -22.64
N THR A 207 2.84 -1.04 -22.46
CA THR A 207 3.66 -0.84 -21.27
C THR A 207 4.36 0.53 -21.28
N LYS A 208 4.24 1.27 -20.17
CA LYS A 208 4.93 2.57 -19.97
C LYS A 208 6.23 2.47 -19.16
N GLY A 209 6.52 1.32 -18.54
CA GLY A 209 7.74 1.10 -17.77
C GLY A 209 7.77 1.88 -16.46
N THR A 210 8.93 2.45 -16.09
CA THR A 210 9.05 3.22 -14.85
C THR A 210 8.46 4.62 -15.05
N ILE A 211 7.29 4.87 -14.48
CA ILE A 211 6.55 6.13 -14.63
C ILE A 211 6.92 7.17 -13.56
N ILE A 212 7.47 6.73 -12.43
CA ILE A 212 8.11 7.58 -11.42
C ILE A 212 9.38 6.88 -10.94
N ASP A 213 10.51 7.55 -10.99
CA ASP A 213 11.83 6.99 -10.65
C ASP A 213 12.57 7.83 -9.60
N ASN A 214 13.60 7.24 -9.01
CA ASN A 214 14.61 7.90 -8.16
C ASN A 214 14.03 8.74 -7.02
N LEU A 215 12.91 8.30 -6.42
CA LEU A 215 12.47 8.85 -5.14
C LEU A 215 13.43 8.34 -4.05
N PRO A 216 14.21 9.21 -3.37
CA PRO A 216 15.22 8.76 -2.41
C PRO A 216 14.59 7.92 -1.30
N LEU A 217 15.08 6.70 -1.06
CA LEU A 217 14.47 5.81 -0.06
C LEU A 217 14.50 6.42 1.35
N GLU A 218 15.50 7.24 1.65
CA GLU A 218 15.66 7.96 2.92
C GLU A 218 14.47 8.87 3.27
N ASP A 219 13.70 9.33 2.28
CA ASP A 219 12.47 10.11 2.53
C ASP A 219 11.32 9.24 3.08
N PHE A 220 11.43 7.91 2.98
CA PHE A 220 10.42 6.91 3.36
C PHE A 220 10.82 6.06 4.59
N GLU A 221 12.12 6.01 4.90
CA GLU A 221 12.67 5.20 6.00
C GLU A 221 12.28 5.77 7.37
N ASP A 222 11.76 4.91 8.25
CA ASP A 222 11.24 5.26 9.57
C ASP A 222 10.08 6.26 9.57
N GLU A 223 9.45 6.48 8.42
CA GLU A 223 8.38 7.44 8.22
C GLU A 223 7.06 6.74 7.86
N TRP A 224 5.96 7.23 8.42
CA TRP A 224 4.64 6.81 7.95
C TRP A 224 4.29 7.57 6.68
N ILE A 225 4.04 6.81 5.62
CA ILE A 225 3.69 7.32 4.30
C ILE A 225 2.23 6.98 4.01
N GLN A 226 1.40 8.00 3.83
CA GLN A 226 0.05 7.84 3.30
C GLN A 226 0.10 7.76 1.78
N VAL A 227 -0.50 6.69 1.27
CA VAL A 227 -0.67 6.41 -0.16
C VAL A 227 -2.13 6.64 -0.51
N GLU A 228 -2.37 7.45 -1.53
CA GLU A 228 -3.68 7.65 -2.13
C GLU A 228 -3.55 7.46 -3.63
N THR A 229 -4.26 6.49 -4.19
CA THR A 229 -4.34 6.27 -5.64
C THR A 229 -5.77 6.36 -6.13
N GLU A 230 -5.93 6.81 -7.37
CA GLU A 230 -7.18 6.72 -8.11
C GLU A 230 -6.92 6.05 -9.46
N MET A 231 -7.76 5.08 -9.80
CA MET A 231 -7.64 4.27 -11.02
C MET A 231 -8.97 4.31 -11.77
N HIS A 232 -8.93 4.43 -13.09
CA HIS A 232 -10.02 4.06 -13.99
C HIS A 232 -9.57 2.84 -14.81
N TYR A 233 -10.20 1.69 -14.57
CA TYR A 233 -9.73 0.41 -15.08
C TYR A 233 -10.24 0.12 -16.49
N THR A 234 -9.52 0.62 -17.49
CA THR A 234 -9.71 0.27 -18.90
C THR A 234 -8.35 0.19 -19.61
N HIS A 235 -8.35 -0.17 -20.89
CA HIS A 235 -7.16 -0.11 -21.73
C HIS A 235 -6.64 1.31 -22.00
N ASN A 236 -7.51 2.32 -21.92
CA ASN A 236 -7.17 3.73 -22.05
C ASN A 236 -7.59 4.47 -20.78
N GLY A 237 -7.18 3.92 -19.64
CA GLY A 237 -7.58 4.37 -18.32
C GLY A 237 -6.81 5.58 -17.82
N SER A 238 -6.96 5.86 -16.53
CA SER A 238 -6.23 6.90 -15.81
C SER A 238 -5.69 6.37 -14.49
N PHE A 239 -4.48 6.79 -14.11
CA PHE A 239 -3.85 6.49 -12.83
C PHE A 239 -3.36 7.77 -12.18
N SER A 240 -3.78 8.04 -10.94
CA SER A 240 -3.16 9.07 -10.10
C SER A 240 -2.61 8.47 -8.82
N ILE A 241 -1.54 9.08 -8.31
CA ILE A 241 -0.89 8.69 -7.07
C ILE A 241 -0.39 9.91 -6.30
N THR A 242 -0.67 9.91 -5.01
CA THR A 242 -0.13 10.83 -4.03
C THR A 242 0.55 10.04 -2.91
N LEU A 243 1.79 10.41 -2.59
CA LEU A 243 2.56 9.87 -1.47
C LEU A 243 2.88 11.01 -0.51
N SER A 244 2.46 10.89 0.74
CA SER A 244 2.61 11.96 1.74
C SER A 244 3.24 11.44 3.02
N ARG A 245 4.32 12.08 3.46
CA ARG A 245 4.94 11.78 4.75
C ARG A 245 4.14 12.46 5.86
N LEU A 246 3.78 11.69 6.88
CA LEU A 246 2.88 12.18 7.94
C LEU A 246 3.57 13.05 9.00
N SER A 247 4.87 12.85 9.24
CA SER A 247 5.61 13.57 10.28
C SER A 247 5.72 15.07 10.02
N ASP A 248 5.85 15.47 8.75
CA ASP A 248 6.01 16.86 8.33
C ASP A 248 5.00 17.32 7.25
N GLY A 249 4.11 16.43 6.80
CA GLY A 249 3.13 16.73 5.76
C GLY A 249 3.72 16.84 4.35
N LYS A 250 5.01 16.50 4.14
CA LYS A 250 5.67 16.61 2.83
C LYS A 250 4.98 15.72 1.80
N ARG A 251 4.56 16.31 0.68
CA ARG A 251 4.16 15.58 -0.54
C ARG A 251 5.40 15.07 -1.25
N LEU A 252 5.69 13.78 -1.13
CA LEU A 252 6.79 13.12 -1.83
C LEU A 252 6.46 12.90 -3.31
N VAL A 253 5.19 12.63 -3.60
CA VAL A 253 4.65 12.44 -4.96
C VAL A 253 3.26 13.04 -5.04
N GLN A 254 2.96 13.66 -6.18
CA GLN A 254 1.61 13.99 -6.63
C GLN A 254 1.63 14.01 -8.16
N ARG A 255 1.12 12.94 -8.79
CA ARG A 255 1.17 12.75 -10.26
C ARG A 255 -0.10 12.07 -10.75
N SER A 256 -0.45 12.38 -11.99
CA SER A 256 -1.54 11.75 -12.75
C SER A 256 -1.04 11.36 -14.13
N PHE A 257 -1.59 10.26 -14.65
CA PHE A 257 -1.27 9.68 -15.94
C PHE A 257 -2.57 9.30 -16.62
N ASP A 258 -2.85 9.92 -17.76
CA ASP A 258 -3.97 9.55 -18.63
C ASP A 258 -3.49 8.57 -19.71
N ASP A 259 -4.46 7.95 -20.40
CA ASP A 259 -4.21 6.98 -21.48
C ASP A 259 -3.20 5.89 -21.05
N ILE A 260 -3.50 5.26 -19.91
CA ILE A 260 -2.69 4.21 -19.30
C ILE A 260 -3.49 2.92 -19.21
N ASP A 261 -2.91 1.84 -19.74
CA ASP A 261 -3.55 0.54 -19.80
C ASP A 261 -3.54 -0.16 -18.43
N LEU A 262 -4.64 -0.01 -17.69
CA LEU A 262 -4.76 -0.57 -16.34
C LEU A 262 -5.46 -1.93 -16.31
N TRP A 263 -5.68 -2.53 -17.47
CA TRP A 263 -6.42 -3.78 -17.58
C TRP A 263 -5.58 -4.91 -18.16
N ARG A 264 -6.07 -6.14 -17.99
CA ARG A 264 -5.42 -7.36 -18.48
C ARG A 264 -6.42 -8.18 -19.23
N LYS A 265 -6.02 -8.63 -20.42
CA LYS A 265 -6.92 -9.38 -21.26
C LYS A 265 -7.43 -10.65 -20.58
N GLY A 266 -8.75 -10.82 -20.53
CA GLY A 266 -9.45 -11.94 -19.90
C GLY A 266 -9.50 -11.87 -18.37
N ALA A 267 -9.11 -10.75 -17.75
CA ALA A 267 -9.22 -10.57 -16.31
C ALA A 267 -10.68 -10.34 -15.88
N ILE A 268 -11.02 -10.73 -14.66
CA ILE A 268 -12.26 -10.32 -14.00
C ILE A 268 -11.98 -9.14 -13.06
N SER A 269 -10.82 -9.18 -12.39
CA SER A 269 -10.47 -8.21 -11.37
C SER A 269 -8.96 -7.97 -11.29
N ILE A 270 -8.60 -6.73 -10.99
CA ILE A 270 -7.23 -6.31 -10.64
C ILE A 270 -7.12 -6.19 -9.13
N ARG A 271 -6.39 -7.12 -8.51
CA ARG A 271 -6.25 -7.21 -7.06
C ARG A 271 -5.29 -6.18 -6.51
N ASN A 272 -5.59 -5.77 -5.29
CA ASN A 272 -4.67 -5.02 -4.44
C ASN A 272 -3.82 -6.00 -3.62
N LYS A 273 -2.48 -5.89 -3.69
CA LYS A 273 -1.53 -6.69 -2.90
C LYS A 273 -0.57 -5.79 -2.12
N PHE A 274 -0.21 -6.18 -0.91
CA PHE A 274 0.61 -5.38 0.01
C PHE A 274 1.52 -6.29 0.82
N GLY A 275 2.76 -5.88 1.03
CA GLY A 275 3.73 -6.65 1.81
C GLY A 275 5.12 -6.50 1.25
N ILE A 276 5.94 -7.54 1.37
CA ILE A 276 7.24 -7.58 0.72
C ILE A 276 7.31 -8.77 -0.22
N TYR A 277 7.55 -8.47 -1.49
CA TYR A 277 7.87 -9.45 -2.51
C TYR A 277 9.20 -9.09 -3.17
N ARG A 278 10.25 -9.85 -2.84
CA ARG A 278 11.65 -9.44 -3.03
C ARG A 278 12.44 -10.50 -3.78
N SER A 279 13.15 -10.11 -4.83
CA SER A 279 14.11 -10.99 -5.51
C SER A 279 15.37 -11.19 -4.67
N PHE A 280 15.95 -12.39 -4.72
CA PHE A 280 17.29 -12.66 -4.23
C PHE A 280 18.40 -12.05 -5.09
N GLY A 281 18.09 -11.59 -6.30
CA GLY A 281 19.07 -11.11 -7.27
C GLY A 281 19.86 -12.23 -7.98
N LYS A 282 19.60 -13.49 -7.61
CA LYS A 282 20.13 -14.71 -8.23
C LYS A 282 19.17 -15.87 -8.02
N THR A 283 19.28 -16.90 -8.84
CA THR A 283 18.71 -18.22 -8.55
C THR A 283 19.64 -18.95 -7.59
N LEU A 284 19.08 -19.53 -6.54
CA LEU A 284 19.76 -20.38 -5.60
C LEU A 284 19.90 -21.79 -6.17
N THR A 285 21.05 -22.41 -5.97
CA THR A 285 21.34 -23.74 -6.52
C THR A 285 21.03 -24.88 -5.57
N ASP A 286 20.95 -24.60 -4.27
CA ASP A 286 20.64 -25.54 -3.19
C ASP A 286 20.18 -24.81 -1.93
N GLU A 287 19.84 -25.58 -0.89
CA GLU A 287 19.28 -25.07 0.38
C GLU A 287 20.26 -24.25 1.25
N ASN A 288 21.56 -24.38 1.03
CA ASN A 288 22.59 -23.65 1.76
C ASN A 288 23.05 -22.39 1.02
N ASP A 289 22.70 -22.27 -0.27
CA ASP A 289 22.97 -21.07 -1.05
C ASP A 289 22.22 -19.85 -0.47
N ARG A 290 22.85 -18.68 -0.53
CA ARG A 290 22.34 -17.43 0.02
C ARG A 290 22.44 -16.28 -0.98
N PRO A 291 21.54 -15.29 -0.90
CA PRO A 291 21.68 -14.03 -1.61
C PRO A 291 23.00 -13.33 -1.25
N THR A 292 23.70 -12.81 -2.26
CA THR A 292 25.02 -12.15 -2.09
C THR A 292 24.97 -10.63 -2.24
N ASN A 293 23.77 -10.07 -2.46
CA ASN A 293 23.53 -8.64 -2.69
C ASN A 293 23.28 -7.86 -1.39
N GLY A 294 23.49 -8.47 -0.22
CA GLY A 294 23.40 -7.81 1.08
C GLY A 294 21.99 -7.52 1.58
N ILE A 295 20.94 -8.09 0.96
CA ILE A 295 19.60 -8.08 1.55
C ILE A 295 19.64 -8.72 2.93
N LYS A 296 18.80 -8.22 3.84
CA LYS A 296 18.72 -8.63 5.23
C LYS A 296 17.27 -8.89 5.64
N ASP A 297 17.05 -9.27 6.89
CA ASP A 297 15.73 -9.23 7.50
C ASP A 297 15.10 -7.84 7.33
N GLU A 298 13.86 -7.82 6.88
CA GLU A 298 13.12 -6.58 6.67
C GLU A 298 11.67 -6.76 7.10
N HIS A 299 11.01 -5.64 7.36
CA HIS A 299 9.57 -5.65 7.57
C HIS A 299 8.91 -4.42 6.95
N ILE A 300 7.61 -4.51 6.75
CA ILE A 300 6.75 -3.39 6.39
C ILE A 300 5.61 -3.31 7.42
N LEU A 301 5.35 -2.11 7.91
CA LEU A 301 4.18 -1.79 8.70
C LEU A 301 3.08 -1.29 7.77
N LEU A 302 1.85 -1.75 8.00
CA LEU A 302 0.71 -1.53 7.11
C LEU A 302 -0.52 -1.12 7.91
N ALA A 303 -1.24 -0.08 7.45
CA ALA A 303 -2.38 0.45 8.18
C ALA A 303 -3.40 1.21 7.31
N ASP A 304 -4.58 1.50 7.87
CA ASP A 304 -5.60 2.41 7.32
C ASP A 304 -6.10 2.12 5.90
N PHE A 305 -6.34 0.85 5.59
CA PHE A 305 -6.84 0.47 4.28
C PHE A 305 -8.28 0.94 4.09
N LYS A 306 -8.54 1.64 2.98
CA LYS A 306 -9.88 2.04 2.53
C LYS A 306 -9.96 1.91 1.02
N VAL A 307 -11.00 1.24 0.55
CA VAL A 307 -11.30 1.08 -0.87
C VAL A 307 -12.64 1.72 -1.16
N TYR A 308 -12.64 2.67 -2.10
CA TYR A 308 -13.84 3.33 -2.58
C TYR A 308 -14.01 3.05 -4.06
N GLU A 309 -15.25 2.99 -4.51
CA GLU A 309 -15.58 2.82 -5.92
C GLU A 309 -16.55 3.90 -6.41
N LYS A 310 -16.47 4.18 -7.70
CA LYS A 310 -17.43 4.98 -8.44
C LYS A 310 -17.73 4.22 -9.74
N ASN A 311 -19.01 4.23 -10.14
CA ASN A 311 -19.54 3.41 -11.24
C ASN A 311 -19.36 1.90 -11.01
N THR A 312 -19.59 1.42 -9.78
CA THR A 312 -19.48 0.00 -9.43
C THR A 312 -20.28 -0.89 -10.39
N ASN A 313 -19.59 -1.85 -10.98
CA ASN A 313 -20.09 -2.99 -11.70
C ASN A 313 -20.60 -4.04 -10.69
N PRO A 314 -21.92 -4.26 -10.60
CA PRO A 314 -22.49 -5.20 -9.63
C PRO A 314 -22.22 -6.67 -9.99
N ASP A 315 -21.78 -6.96 -11.22
CA ASP A 315 -21.48 -8.30 -11.71
C ASP A 315 -20.21 -8.29 -12.58
N PRO A 316 -19.02 -8.19 -11.96
CA PRO A 316 -17.76 -8.27 -12.69
C PRO A 316 -17.62 -9.59 -13.44
N GLN A 317 -17.43 -9.48 -14.75
CA GLN A 317 -17.23 -10.60 -15.66
C GLN A 317 -15.86 -10.49 -16.34
N PRO A 318 -15.31 -11.60 -16.88
CA PRO A 318 -14.12 -11.52 -17.70
C PRO A 318 -14.29 -10.47 -18.79
N HIS A 319 -13.32 -9.57 -18.92
CA HIS A 319 -13.29 -8.56 -19.97
C HIS A 319 -12.02 -8.75 -20.81
N ASP A 320 -12.20 -8.55 -22.12
CA ASP A 320 -11.32 -8.89 -23.26
C ASP A 320 -11.27 -10.33 -23.75
#